data_AF-A0A537PD89-F1
#
_entry.id   AF-A0A537PD89-F1
#
_cell.length_a   1.000
_cell.length_b   1.000
_cell.length_c   1.000
_cell.angle_alpha   90.00
_cell.angle_beta   90.00
_cell.angle_gamma   90.00
#
_symmetry.space_group_name_H-M   'P 1'
#
loop_
_entity.id
_entity.type
_entity.pdbx_description
1 polymer ?
#
loop_
_entity_poly.entity_id
_entity_poly.type
_entity_poly.pdbx_seq_one_letter_code
_entity_poly.pdbx_strand_id
1 'polypeptide(L)'
;MAYPKASLRIEFGPEQRIGPGKVHLLELVAQTGSISAAAREMDMSYRRAWLLIDEMNHMFKEPVIAAVTGGAHGGGAQLTELGQTVIATYRAIEADSAQILAKRLGKVLGQITMAQPSAGRRSRRT
;
A
#
# COMPACT_ATOMS: atom_id res chain seq x y z
N MET A 1 22.07 -4.48 9.29
CA MET A 1 22.43 -3.29 8.49
C MET A 1 21.13 -2.62 8.08
N ALA A 2 20.79 -1.46 8.64
CA ALA A 2 19.56 -0.75 8.30
C ALA A 2 19.79 0.03 7.00
N TYR A 3 19.31 -0.51 5.88
CA TYR A 3 19.31 0.23 4.62
C TYR A 3 18.17 1.27 4.65
N PRO A 4 18.37 2.45 4.04
CA PRO A 4 17.30 3.44 3.95
C PRO A 4 16.12 2.82 3.20
N LYS A 5 14.97 2.74 3.88
CA LYS A 5 13.70 2.35 3.27
C LYS A 5 12.97 3.61 2.86
N ALA A 6 12.72 3.79 1.57
CA ALA A 6 11.84 4.83 1.07
C ALA A 6 10.45 4.26 0.80
N SER A 7 9.42 5.06 1.05
CA SER A 7 8.05 4.77 0.66
C SER A 7 7.57 5.86 -0.28
N LEU A 8 7.02 5.48 -1.43
CA LEU A 8 6.52 6.43 -2.41
C LEU A 8 5.01 6.66 -2.24
N ARG A 9 4.60 7.93 -2.28
CA ARG A 9 3.19 8.30 -2.38
C ARG A 9 3.03 9.24 -3.57
N ILE A 10 2.04 8.96 -4.41
CA ILE A 10 1.69 9.76 -5.58
C ILE A 10 0.39 10.50 -5.25
N GLU A 11 0.40 11.82 -5.39
CA GLU A 11 -0.75 12.69 -5.10
C GLU A 11 -1.34 13.18 -6.42
N PHE A 12 -2.66 12.98 -6.59
CA PHE A 12 -3.41 13.37 -7.79
C PHE A 12 -4.32 14.58 -7.53
N GLY A 13 -4.29 15.10 -6.31
CA GLY A 13 -5.12 16.20 -5.82
C GLY A 13 -5.09 16.26 -4.30
N PRO A 14 -5.91 17.14 -3.67
CA PRO A 14 -5.90 17.32 -2.22
C PRO A 14 -6.29 16.05 -1.45
N GLU A 15 -7.20 15.24 -2.01
CA GLU A 15 -7.75 14.06 -1.34
C GLU A 15 -7.26 12.76 -1.97
N GLN A 16 -7.01 12.76 -3.29
CA GLN A 16 -6.67 11.58 -4.06
C GLN A 16 -5.17 11.26 -4.00
N ARG A 17 -4.84 10.11 -3.40
CA ARG A 17 -3.45 9.67 -3.25
C ARG A 17 -3.30 8.17 -3.42
N ILE A 18 -2.26 7.71 -4.11
CA ILE A 18 -1.88 6.30 -4.18
C ILE A 18 -0.57 6.12 -3.41
N GLY A 19 -0.52 5.10 -2.56
CA GLY A 19 0.65 4.79 -1.78
C GLY A 19 0.69 3.32 -1.40
N PRO A 20 1.68 2.90 -0.60
CA PRO A 20 1.99 1.48 -0.43
C PRO A 20 0.84 0.73 0.23
N GLY A 21 0.09 1.38 1.13
CA GLY A 21 -1.07 0.76 1.79
C GLY A 21 -2.22 0.44 0.82
N LYS A 22 -2.54 1.33 -0.13
CA LYS A 22 -3.63 1.08 -1.10
C LYS A 22 -3.23 0.02 -2.11
N VAL A 23 -1.99 0.06 -2.59
CA VAL A 23 -1.47 -0.96 -3.51
C VAL A 23 -1.42 -2.33 -2.83
N HIS A 24 -0.94 -2.39 -1.58
CA HIS A 24 -0.93 -3.64 -0.81
C HIS A 24 -2.33 -4.20 -0.57
N LEU A 25 -3.32 -3.35 -0.31
CA LEU A 25 -4.71 -3.77 -0.21
C LEU A 25 -5.22 -4.40 -1.51
N LEU A 26 -4.95 -3.79 -2.66
CA LEU A 26 -5.34 -4.34 -3.96
C LEU A 26 -4.66 -5.69 -4.25
N GLU A 27 -3.37 -5.83 -3.91
CA GLU A 27 -2.64 -7.09 -4.03
C GLU A 27 -3.25 -8.20 -3.17
N LEU A 28 -3.62 -7.90 -1.92
CA LEU A 28 -4.26 -8.86 -1.02
C LEU A 28 -5.65 -9.24 -1.50
N VAL A 29 -6.43 -8.30 -2.05
CA VAL A 29 -7.72 -8.63 -2.66
C VAL A 29 -7.53 -9.55 -3.87
N ALA A 30 -6.52 -9.29 -4.72
CA ALA A 30 -6.21 -10.16 -5.85
C ALA A 30 -5.81 -11.58 -5.43
N GLN A 31 -5.07 -11.71 -4.33
CA GLN A 31 -4.64 -13.01 -3.79
C GLN A 31 -5.77 -13.78 -3.11
N THR A 32 -6.61 -13.09 -2.35
CA THR A 32 -7.63 -13.73 -1.49
C THR A 32 -9.01 -13.80 -2.12
N GLY A 33 -9.29 -13.01 -3.16
CA GLY A 33 -10.62 -12.83 -3.74
C GLY A 33 -11.63 -12.16 -2.79
N SER A 34 -11.16 -11.57 -1.68
CA SER A 34 -12.03 -11.08 -0.60
C SER A 34 -11.49 -9.82 0.08
N ILE A 35 -12.32 -8.79 0.14
CA ILE A 35 -12.02 -7.55 0.88
C ILE A 35 -11.91 -7.83 2.39
N SER A 36 -12.73 -8.74 2.91
CA SER A 36 -12.72 -9.05 4.35
C SER A 36 -11.47 -9.84 4.75
N ALA A 37 -10.97 -10.72 3.89
CA ALA A 37 -9.70 -11.41 4.10
C ALA A 37 -8.53 -10.42 4.04
N ALA A 38 -8.48 -9.59 3.00
CA ALA A 38 -7.44 -8.57 2.85
C ALA A 38 -7.40 -7.58 4.04
N ALA A 39 -8.57 -7.17 4.56
CA ALA A 39 -8.66 -6.32 5.74
C ALA A 39 -8.03 -6.97 7.00
N ARG A 40 -8.27 -8.27 7.20
CA ARG A 40 -7.70 -9.04 8.32
C ARG A 40 -6.17 -9.15 8.21
N GLU A 41 -5.66 -9.45 7.03
CA GLU A 41 -4.21 -9.51 6.77
C GLU A 41 -3.49 -8.17 7.04
N MET A 42 -4.19 -7.06 6.80
CA MET A 42 -3.66 -5.72 7.07
C MET A 42 -3.96 -5.19 8.49
N ASP A 43 -4.47 -6.03 9.38
CA ASP A 43 -4.88 -5.66 10.75
C ASP A 43 -5.79 -4.40 10.78
N MET A 44 -6.79 -4.37 9.89
CA MET A 44 -7.74 -3.26 9.80
C MET A 44 -9.19 -3.71 9.74
N SER A 45 -10.10 -2.80 10.07
CA SER A 45 -11.53 -3.07 9.96
C SER A 45 -11.95 -3.21 8.50
N TYR A 46 -12.92 -4.09 8.25
CA TYR A 46 -13.54 -4.24 6.94
C TYR A 46 -14.03 -2.88 6.38
N ARG A 47 -14.66 -2.06 7.21
CA ARG A 47 -15.13 -0.72 6.81
C ARG A 47 -13.98 0.16 6.29
N ARG A 48 -12.80 0.10 6.92
CA ARG A 48 -11.62 0.84 6.46
C ARG A 48 -11.13 0.33 5.11
N ALA A 49 -11.02 -0.98 4.93
CA ALA A 49 -10.64 -1.57 3.65
C ALA A 49 -11.63 -1.21 2.53
N TRP A 50 -12.93 -1.26 2.83
CA TRP A 50 -13.98 -0.88 1.88
C TRP A 50 -13.85 0.58 1.46
N LEU A 51 -13.66 1.52 2.40
CA LEU A 51 -13.47 2.94 2.07
C LEU A 51 -12.25 3.19 1.18
N LEU A 52 -11.15 2.46 1.40
CA LEU A 52 -9.96 2.57 0.57
C LEU A 52 -10.20 2.03 -0.85
N ILE A 53 -10.94 0.94 -0.99
CA ILE A 53 -11.30 0.38 -2.30
C ILE A 53 -12.28 1.28 -3.02
N ASP A 54 -13.27 1.81 -2.31
CA ASP A 54 -14.25 2.75 -2.83
C ASP A 54 -13.56 4.02 -3.35
N GLU A 55 -12.64 4.58 -2.56
CA GLU A 55 -11.81 5.70 -3.00
C GLU A 55 -11.01 5.34 -4.27
N MET A 56 -10.36 4.17 -4.29
CA MET A 56 -9.60 3.72 -5.46
C MET A 56 -10.46 3.53 -6.71
N ASN A 57 -11.68 3.01 -6.57
CA ASN A 57 -12.61 2.87 -7.69
C ASN A 57 -13.08 4.23 -8.25
N HIS A 58 -13.17 5.26 -7.42
CA HIS A 58 -13.53 6.62 -7.83
C HIS A 58 -12.35 7.46 -8.33
N MET A 59 -11.11 7.01 -8.15
CA MET A 59 -9.91 7.71 -8.65
C MET A 59 -9.70 7.55 -10.15
N PHE A 60 -10.33 6.55 -10.78
CA PHE A 60 -10.14 6.23 -12.19
C PHE A 60 -11.48 6.24 -12.95
N LYS A 61 -11.41 6.26 -14.29
CA LYS A 61 -12.60 6.23 -15.15
C LYS A 61 -13.36 4.89 -15.08
N GLU A 62 -12.65 3.83 -14.72
CA GLU A 62 -13.16 2.48 -14.56
C GLU A 62 -12.75 1.95 -13.18
N PRO A 63 -13.53 1.04 -12.57
CA PRO A 63 -13.18 0.50 -11.26
C PRO A 63 -11.90 -0.33 -11.33
N VAL A 64 -11.09 -0.27 -10.27
CA VAL A 64 -9.92 -1.15 -10.09
C VAL A 64 -10.28 -2.48 -9.44
N ILE A 65 -11.39 -2.53 -8.70
CA ILE A 65 -11.97 -3.74 -8.10
C ILE A 65 -13.43 -3.86 -8.54
N ALA A 66 -13.79 -5.02 -9.09
CA ALA A 66 -15.15 -5.42 -9.39
C ALA A 66 -15.73 -6.31 -8.27
N ALA A 67 -16.99 -6.09 -7.91
CA ALA A 67 -17.72 -6.97 -7.02
C ALA A 67 -18.19 -8.22 -7.78
N VAL A 68 -18.00 -9.39 -7.19
CA VAL A 68 -18.48 -10.67 -7.75
C VAL A 68 -19.74 -11.07 -6.98
N THR A 69 -20.89 -11.10 -7.65
CA THR A 69 -22.15 -11.55 -7.04
C THR A 69 -22.32 -13.07 -7.21
N GLY A 70 -22.84 -13.76 -6.19
CA GLY A 70 -23.30 -15.16 -6.34
C GLY A 70 -22.34 -16.29 -5.96
N GLY A 71 -21.32 -16.06 -5.13
CA GLY A 71 -20.47 -17.13 -4.58
C GLY A 71 -21.12 -17.90 -3.42
N ALA A 72 -20.69 -19.15 -3.19
CA ALA A 72 -21.21 -20.03 -2.13
C ALA A 72 -21.11 -19.46 -0.70
N HIS A 73 -20.35 -18.38 -0.47
CA HIS A 73 -20.12 -17.76 0.84
C HIS A 73 -20.48 -16.25 0.85
N GLY A 74 -21.31 -15.79 -0.09
CA GLY A 74 -21.56 -14.36 -0.28
C GLY A 74 -20.48 -13.73 -1.16
N GLY A 75 -20.82 -12.63 -1.84
CA GLY A 75 -20.03 -12.09 -2.96
C GLY A 75 -18.54 -11.86 -2.69
N GLY A 76 -17.75 -11.98 -3.75
CA GLY A 76 -16.29 -11.78 -3.74
C GLY A 76 -15.88 -10.41 -4.28
N ALA A 77 -14.58 -10.17 -4.33
CA ALA A 77 -14.01 -9.00 -4.98
C ALA A 77 -12.85 -9.45 -5.87
N GLN A 78 -12.82 -8.94 -7.11
CA GLN A 78 -11.80 -9.30 -8.07
C GLN A 78 -11.14 -8.04 -8.64
N LEU A 79 -9.82 -8.12 -8.80
CA LEU A 79 -9.04 -7.07 -9.45
C LEU A 79 -9.37 -7.02 -10.94
N THR A 80 -9.68 -5.81 -11.44
CA THR A 80 -9.89 -5.58 -12.87
C THR A 80 -8.54 -5.50 -13.59
N GLU A 81 -8.56 -5.52 -14.92
CA GLU A 81 -7.35 -5.32 -15.74
C GLU A 81 -6.70 -3.95 -15.45
N LEU A 82 -7.52 -2.91 -15.25
CA LEU A 82 -7.04 -1.61 -14.80
C LEU A 82 -6.40 -1.70 -13.41
N GLY A 83 -7.02 -2.41 -12.46
CA GLY A 83 -6.43 -2.63 -11.13
C GLY A 83 -5.06 -3.31 -11.18
N GLN A 84 -4.90 -4.31 -12.04
CA GLN A 84 -3.61 -4.96 -12.29
C GLN A 84 -2.58 -3.99 -12.84
N THR A 85 -2.99 -3.18 -13.82
CA THR A 85 -2.15 -2.14 -14.43
C THR A 85 -1.68 -1.12 -13.38
N VAL A 86 -2.59 -0.64 -12.53
CA VAL A 86 -2.27 0.32 -11.44
C VAL A 86 -1.22 -0.25 -10.48
N ILE A 87 -1.38 -1.51 -10.05
CA ILE A 87 -0.38 -2.18 -9.18
C ILE A 87 0.96 -2.26 -9.91
N ALA A 88 0.99 -2.77 -11.14
CA ALA A 88 2.21 -2.95 -11.91
C ALA A 88 2.95 -1.63 -12.14
N THR A 89 2.23 -0.57 -12.53
CA THR A 89 2.79 0.78 -12.71
C THR A 89 3.36 1.32 -11.40
N TYR A 90 2.65 1.20 -10.28
CA TYR A 90 3.15 1.68 -8.99
C TYR A 90 4.44 0.94 -8.58
N ARG A 91 4.49 -0.39 -8.73
CA ARG A 91 5.67 -1.20 -8.40
C ARG A 91 6.86 -0.89 -9.31
N ALA A 92 6.62 -0.59 -10.59
CA ALA A 92 7.67 -0.14 -11.50
C ALA A 92 8.27 1.20 -11.04
N ILE A 93 7.42 2.17 -10.68
CA ILE A 93 7.88 3.47 -10.17
C ILE A 93 8.66 3.32 -8.86
N GLU A 94 8.23 2.43 -7.95
CA GLU A 94 8.97 2.12 -6.73
C GLU A 94 10.36 1.54 -7.04
N ALA A 95 10.47 0.62 -8.01
CA ALA A 95 11.73 0.03 -8.42
C ALA A 95 12.68 1.09 -9.03
N ASP A 96 12.18 1.93 -9.93
CA ASP A 96 12.96 3.02 -10.54
C ASP A 96 13.44 4.02 -9.49
N SER A 97 12.56 4.38 -8.55
CA SER A 97 12.88 5.27 -7.44
C SER A 97 13.96 4.68 -6.53
N ALA A 98 13.89 3.39 -6.23
CA ALA A 98 14.88 2.70 -5.40
C ALA A 98 16.28 2.72 -6.05
N GLN A 99 16.37 2.55 -7.37
CA GLN A 99 17.64 2.66 -8.10
C GLN A 99 18.23 4.07 -8.00
N ILE A 100 17.41 5.11 -8.19
CA ILE A 100 17.84 6.51 -8.08
C ILE A 100 18.29 6.82 -6.64
N LEU A 101 17.54 6.35 -5.64
CA LEU A 101 17.88 6.54 -4.24
C LEU A 101 19.20 5.86 -3.89
N ALA A 102 19.41 4.61 -4.30
CA ALA A 102 20.69 3.92 -4.08
C ALA A 102 21.86 4.70 -4.69
N LYS A 103 21.70 5.18 -5.93
CA LYS A 103 22.72 5.98 -6.62
C LYS A 103 23.02 7.32 -5.91
N ARG A 104 22.00 8.02 -5.41
CA ARG A 104 22.16 9.34 -4.79
C ARG A 104 22.59 9.26 -3.32
N LEU A 105 21.99 8.36 -2.55
CA LEU A 105 22.28 8.19 -1.14
C LEU A 105 23.63 7.54 -0.89
N GLY A 106 24.22 6.79 -1.83
CA GLY A 106 25.58 6.26 -1.68
C GLY A 106 26.62 7.31 -1.23
N LYS A 107 26.43 8.58 -1.61
CA LYS A 107 27.29 9.70 -1.20
C LYS A 107 27.01 10.25 0.21
N VAL A 108 25.78 10.09 0.69
CA VAL A 108 25.29 10.64 1.97
C VAL A 108 25.30 9.57 3.06
N LEU A 109 25.19 8.29 2.72
CA LEU A 109 25.15 7.16 3.66
C LEU A 109 26.39 7.11 4.56
N GLY A 110 27.57 7.50 4.05
CA GLY A 110 28.80 7.62 4.85
C GLY A 110 28.81 8.77 5.85
N GLN A 111 27.82 9.67 5.79
CA GLN A 111 27.66 10.84 6.67
C GLN A 111 26.49 10.67 7.64
N ILE A 112 25.69 9.60 7.54
CA ILE A 112 24.60 9.33 8.47
C ILE A 112 25.21 8.69 9.73
N THR A 113 25.29 9.46 10.81
CA THR A 113 25.46 8.89 12.14
C THR A 113 24.19 8.10 12.45
N MET A 114 24.30 6.77 12.45
CA MET A 114 23.22 5.90 12.93
C MET A 114 22.95 6.29 14.38
N ALA A 115 21.92 7.10 14.62
CA ALA A 115 21.43 7.30 15.97
C ALA A 115 20.95 5.92 16.45
N GLN A 116 21.60 5.41 17.49
CA GLN A 116 21.18 4.18 18.14
C GLN A 116 19.69 4.31 18.49
N PRO A 117 18.86 3.28 18.25
CA PRO A 117 17.48 3.31 18.69
C PRO A 117 17.49 3.56 20.20
N SER A 118 16.85 4.64 20.63
CA SER A 118 16.79 5.01 22.04
C SER A 118 16.15 3.86 22.81
N ALA A 119 16.99 3.17 23.59
CA ALA A 119 16.53 2.19 24.54
C ALA A 119 15.60 2.87 25.54
N GLY A 120 14.31 2.50 25.51
CA GLY A 120 13.41 2.62 26.65
C GLY A 120 12.80 4.00 26.89
N ARG A 121 11.49 4.08 26.68
CA ARG A 121 10.62 4.76 27.65
C ARG A 121 9.56 3.79 28.15
N ARG A 122 9.98 2.83 28.98
CA ARG A 122 9.09 2.29 30.02
C ARG A 122 8.92 3.40 31.05
N SER A 123 7.75 4.03 31.08
CA SER A 123 7.23 4.75 32.25
C SER A 123 5.75 4.39 32.30
N ARG A 124 5.33 3.47 33.18
CA ARG A 124 4.88 3.79 34.55
C ARG A 124 4.05 5.07 34.60
N ARG A 125 2.76 4.89 34.90
CA ARG A 125 1.77 5.77 35.57
C ARG A 125 0.40 5.34 35.04
N THR A 126 -0.61 4.97 35.81
CA THR A 126 -0.85 4.83 37.26
C THR A 126 -2.09 3.94 37.36
#